data_AF-A0A354X0P4-F1
#
_entry.id   AF-A0A354X0P4-F1
#
_cell.length_a   1.000
_cell.length_b   1.000
_cell.length_c   1.000
_cell.angle_alpha   90.00
_cell.angle_beta   90.00
_cell.angle_gamma   90.00
#
_symmetry.space_group_name_H-M   'P 1'
#
loop_
_entity.id
_entity.type
_entity.pdbx_description
1 polymer ?
#
loop_
_entity_poly.entity_id
_entity_poly.type
_entity_poly.pdbx_seq_one_letter_code
_entity_poly.pdbx_strand_id
1 'polypeptide(L)'
;MKKVFIAFLSLIVNTVFVISQPVQLSDAAKISLLTTSPWSGAIYSVYGHTAMQVEDDSTGVDAVFNYGYFDQSQPHFMYHFVRGETDYVLGVVPFDQFLPEYKQKGVEVIKQELNLTPQEKQSLWEGLYI
;
A
#
# COMPACT_ATOMS: atom_id res chain seq x y z
N MET A 1 -16.24 -41.19 -20.36
CA MET A 1 -15.67 -39.91 -20.81
C MET A 1 -16.38 -38.69 -20.21
N LYS A 2 -17.71 -38.51 -20.37
CA LYS A 2 -18.47 -37.39 -19.75
C LYS A 2 -18.28 -37.23 -18.23
N LYS A 3 -18.31 -38.33 -17.45
CA LYS A 3 -18.14 -38.27 -15.98
C LYS A 3 -16.73 -37.86 -15.54
N VAL A 4 -15.70 -38.26 -16.30
CA VAL A 4 -14.30 -37.88 -16.06
C VAL A 4 -14.09 -36.40 -16.40
N PHE A 5 -14.70 -35.93 -17.48
CA PHE A 5 -14.69 -34.52 -17.88
C PHE A 5 -15.39 -33.62 -16.84
N ILE A 6 -16.53 -34.06 -16.29
CA ILE A 6 -17.25 -33.34 -15.22
C ILE A 6 -16.41 -33.31 -13.92
N ALA A 7 -15.73 -34.41 -13.56
CA ALA A 7 -14.86 -34.45 -12.39
C ALA A 7 -13.64 -33.52 -12.56
N PHE A 8 -13.03 -33.48 -13.75
CA PHE A 8 -11.94 -32.56 -14.07
C PHE A 8 -12.40 -31.09 -14.04
N LEU A 9 -13.58 -30.80 -14.59
CA LEU A 9 -14.17 -29.45 -14.57
C LEU A 9 -14.51 -29.01 -13.14
N SER A 10 -15.04 -29.91 -12.30
CA SER A 10 -15.31 -29.66 -10.88
C SER A 10 -14.03 -29.43 -10.08
N LEU A 11 -12.95 -30.16 -10.37
CA LEU A 11 -11.64 -29.97 -9.73
C LEU A 11 -11.05 -28.60 -10.08
N ILE A 12 -11.09 -28.21 -11.36
CA ILE A 12 -10.62 -26.91 -11.84
C ILE A 12 -11.39 -25.77 -11.17
N VAL A 13 -12.73 -25.86 -11.12
CA VAL A 13 -13.58 -24.84 -10.51
C VAL A 13 -13.25 -24.65 -9.01
N ASN A 14 -13.01 -25.73 -8.26
CA ASN A 14 -12.62 -25.62 -6.84
C ASN A 14 -11.23 -25.00 -6.65
N THR A 15 -10.25 -25.28 -7.52
CA THR A 15 -8.93 -24.62 -7.44
C THR A 15 -8.99 -23.11 -7.69
N VAL A 16 -9.92 -22.64 -8.54
CA VAL A 16 -10.03 -21.20 -8.84
C VAL A 16 -10.64 -20.42 -7.66
N PHE A 17 -11.57 -21.03 -6.90
CA PHE A 17 -12.20 -20.36 -5.74
C PHE A 17 -11.28 -20.18 -4.53
N VAL A 18 -10.22 -20.97 -4.39
CA VAL A 18 -9.27 -20.86 -3.25
C VAL A 18 -8.37 -19.63 -3.37
N ILE A 19 -8.26 -19.02 -4.56
CA ILE A 19 -7.22 -18.01 -4.85
C ILE A 19 -7.67 -16.57 -4.51
N SER A 20 -8.94 -16.32 -4.14
CA SER A 20 -9.48 -14.95 -4.05
C SER A 20 -10.30 -14.65 -2.78
N GLN A 21 -9.87 -15.13 -1.61
CA GLN A 21 -10.42 -14.62 -0.34
C GLN A 21 -9.76 -13.27 -0.03
N PRO A 22 -10.52 -12.20 0.26
CA PRO A 22 -9.94 -10.95 0.74
C PRO A 22 -9.19 -11.22 2.05
N VAL A 23 -8.03 -10.59 2.22
CA VAL A 23 -7.23 -10.77 3.44
C VAL A 23 -8.02 -10.20 4.62
N GLN A 24 -8.29 -11.07 5.60
CA GLN A 24 -8.89 -10.70 6.87
C GLN A 24 -7.76 -10.42 7.85
N LEU A 25 -7.63 -9.18 8.32
CA LEU A 25 -6.65 -8.79 9.31
C LEU A 25 -6.96 -9.43 10.67
N SER A 26 -5.90 -9.79 11.39
CA SER A 26 -6.01 -10.21 12.79
C SER A 26 -6.22 -9.03 13.73
N ASP A 27 -6.68 -9.32 14.95
CA ASP A 27 -6.80 -8.30 16.01
C ASP A 27 -5.44 -7.65 16.34
N ALA A 28 -4.35 -8.38 16.12
CA ALA A 28 -2.96 -7.95 16.35
C ALA A 28 -2.39 -7.11 15.20
N ALA A 29 -3.10 -6.99 14.07
CA ALA A 29 -2.70 -6.12 12.97
C ALA A 29 -2.50 -4.68 13.47
N LYS A 30 -1.54 -3.97 12.89
CA LYS A 30 -1.25 -2.57 13.21
C LYS A 30 -1.41 -1.73 11.97
N ILE A 31 -2.05 -0.58 12.14
CA ILE A 31 -2.13 0.45 11.12
C ILE A 31 -1.45 1.69 11.67
N SER A 32 -0.45 2.18 10.95
CA SER A 32 0.38 3.31 11.39
C SER A 32 0.49 4.37 10.32
N LEU A 33 0.57 5.63 10.72
CA LEU A 33 1.07 6.70 9.87
C LEU A 33 2.60 6.74 9.94
N LEU A 34 3.24 6.77 8.77
CA LEU A 34 4.68 6.97 8.62
C LEU A 34 4.92 8.38 8.10
N THR A 35 5.32 9.29 8.97
CA THR A 35 5.58 10.70 8.62
C THR A 35 7.08 10.92 8.46
N THR A 36 7.48 11.37 7.28
CA THR A 36 8.86 11.60 6.90
C THR A 36 9.16 13.09 6.92
N SER A 37 10.35 13.45 7.44
CA SER A 37 10.78 14.85 7.49
C SER A 37 11.04 15.44 6.09
N PRO A 38 10.95 16.78 5.94
CA PRO A 38 11.34 17.49 4.73
C PRO A 38 12.68 17.06 4.14
N TRP A 39 12.74 16.96 2.83
CA TRP A 39 13.97 16.71 2.07
C TRP A 39 14.08 17.67 0.89
N SER A 40 15.21 18.35 0.76
CA SER A 40 15.43 19.40 -0.26
C SER A 40 15.93 18.89 -1.62
N GLY A 41 16.20 17.58 -1.75
CA GLY A 41 16.70 17.01 -3.00
C GLY A 41 15.66 16.91 -4.11
N ALA A 42 14.37 17.09 -3.81
CA ALA A 42 13.30 17.20 -4.80
C ALA A 42 12.23 18.20 -4.35
N ILE A 43 11.61 18.90 -5.30
CA ILE A 43 10.62 19.95 -5.00
C ILE A 43 9.38 19.40 -4.27
N TYR A 44 8.96 18.18 -4.62
CA TYR A 44 7.77 17.57 -4.04
C TYR A 44 7.98 17.03 -2.62
N SER A 45 9.23 16.96 -2.13
CA SER A 45 9.55 16.45 -0.80
C SER A 45 9.89 17.54 0.22
N VAL A 46 9.84 18.82 -0.16
CA VAL A 46 10.30 19.93 0.70
C VAL A 46 9.42 20.16 1.93
N TYR A 47 8.23 19.55 1.99
CA TYR A 47 7.33 19.59 3.14
C TYR A 47 7.24 18.26 3.88
N GLY A 48 8.04 17.26 3.48
CA GLY A 48 7.93 15.89 3.98
C GLY A 48 6.85 15.10 3.24
N HIS A 49 6.50 13.94 3.79
CA HIS A 49 5.50 13.03 3.24
C HIS A 49 4.91 12.15 4.34
N THR A 50 3.63 11.80 4.24
CA THR A 50 2.99 10.83 5.13
C THR A 50 2.45 9.66 4.33
N ALA A 51 2.79 8.45 4.76
CA ALA A 51 2.27 7.20 4.21
C ALA A 51 1.50 6.42 5.29
N MET A 52 0.67 5.46 4.88
CA MET A 52 -0.03 4.57 5.80
C MET A 52 0.54 3.16 5.69
N GLN A 53 1.05 2.61 6.79
CA GLN A 53 1.47 1.22 6.87
C GLN A 53 0.35 0.36 7.45
N VAL A 54 0.10 -0.80 6.84
CA VAL A 54 -0.64 -1.92 7.43
C VAL A 54 0.33 -3.08 7.59
N GLU A 55 0.46 -3.59 8.82
CA GLU A 55 1.31 -4.75 9.12
C GLU A 55 0.52 -5.78 9.95
N ASP A 56 0.62 -7.06 9.58
CA ASP A 56 -0.01 -8.18 10.27
C ASP A 56 0.77 -9.48 10.02
N ASP A 57 1.56 -9.89 11.02
CA ASP A 57 2.40 -11.09 10.95
C ASP A 57 1.60 -12.38 10.71
N SER A 58 0.32 -12.41 11.12
CA SER A 58 -0.51 -13.61 10.98
C SER A 58 -0.95 -13.88 9.54
N THR A 59 -1.07 -12.82 8.74
CA THR A 59 -1.45 -12.86 7.32
C THR A 59 -0.26 -12.61 6.39
N GLY A 60 0.87 -12.14 6.94
CA GLY A 60 2.05 -11.73 6.18
C GLY A 60 1.88 -10.39 5.47
N VAL A 61 0.85 -9.61 5.82
CA VAL A 61 0.66 -8.26 5.28
C VAL A 61 1.74 -7.35 5.85
N ASP A 62 2.48 -6.69 4.96
CA ASP A 62 3.34 -5.55 5.28
C ASP A 62 3.33 -4.62 4.06
N ALA A 63 2.45 -3.62 4.11
CA ALA A 63 2.15 -2.75 2.98
C ALA A 63 2.12 -1.29 3.41
N VAL A 64 2.91 -0.45 2.73
CA VAL A 64 2.95 1.00 2.91
C VAL A 64 2.29 1.67 1.71
N PHE A 65 1.13 2.28 1.97
CA PHE A 65 0.31 3.01 1.02
C PHE A 65 0.74 4.46 0.95
N ASN A 66 1.14 4.89 -0.23
CA ASN A 66 1.56 6.24 -0.55
C ASN A 66 0.50 6.87 -1.46
N TYR A 67 -0.28 7.78 -0.89
CA TYR A 67 -1.19 8.63 -1.66
C TYR A 67 -0.44 9.87 -2.12
N GLY A 68 -0.41 10.10 -3.43
CA GLY A 68 0.32 11.24 -4.01
C GLY A 68 1.60 10.86 -4.77
N TYR A 69 1.77 9.60 -5.17
CA TYR A 69 2.79 9.25 -6.16
C TYR A 69 2.45 9.89 -7.50
N PHE A 70 3.46 10.27 -8.27
CA PHE A 70 3.29 10.84 -9.60
C PHE A 70 3.32 9.73 -10.66
N ASP A 71 2.48 9.83 -11.69
CA ASP A 71 2.63 9.00 -12.89
C ASP A 71 3.95 9.36 -13.61
N GLN A 72 4.95 8.48 -13.48
CA GLN A 72 6.27 8.67 -14.10
C GLN A 72 6.27 8.54 -15.63
N SER A 73 5.17 8.05 -16.22
CA SER A 73 5.04 7.96 -17.68
C SER A 73 4.69 9.30 -18.33
N GLN A 74 4.19 10.28 -17.56
CA GLN A 74 3.88 11.61 -18.07
C GLN A 74 5.14 12.44 -18.29
N PRO A 75 5.34 13.04 -19.48
CA PRO A 75 6.43 13.96 -19.71
C PRO A 75 6.19 15.29 -18.95
N HIS A 76 7.23 16.11 -18.85
CA HIS A 76 7.12 17.49 -18.35
C HIS A 76 6.62 17.61 -16.89
N PHE A 77 7.00 16.70 -15.99
CA PHE A 77 6.66 16.71 -14.56
C PHE A 77 6.61 18.12 -13.95
N MET A 78 7.70 18.90 -14.08
CA MET A 78 7.79 20.22 -13.44
C MET A 78 6.71 21.20 -13.94
N TYR A 79 6.36 21.14 -15.23
CA TYR A 79 5.31 21.99 -15.82
C TYR A 79 3.94 21.66 -15.23
N HIS A 80 3.59 20.38 -15.16
CA HIS A 80 2.33 19.93 -14.59
C HIS A 80 2.28 20.18 -13.08
N PHE A 81 3.39 19.94 -12.37
CA PHE A 81 3.49 20.14 -10.93
C PHE A 81 3.21 21.60 -10.54
N VAL A 82 3.86 22.58 -11.19
CA VAL A 82 3.64 24.01 -10.85
C VAL A 82 2.25 24.51 -11.23
N ARG A 83 1.57 23.83 -12.17
CA ARG A 83 0.18 24.14 -12.56
C ARG A 83 -0.87 23.40 -11.73
N GLY A 84 -0.46 22.46 -10.87
CA GLY A 84 -1.38 21.59 -10.13
C GLY A 84 -2.09 20.56 -11.01
N GLU A 85 -1.47 20.17 -12.14
CA GLU A 85 -2.03 19.28 -13.16
C GLU A 85 -1.38 17.89 -13.13
N THR A 86 -0.69 17.53 -12.05
CA THR A 86 -0.08 16.20 -11.92
C THR A 86 -1.14 15.14 -11.69
N ASP A 87 -1.10 14.07 -12.51
CA ASP A 87 -1.86 12.86 -12.25
C ASP A 87 -1.20 12.09 -11.10
N TYR A 88 -1.97 11.88 -10.04
CA TYR A 88 -1.53 11.14 -8.87
C TYR A 88 -2.00 9.69 -8.94
N VAL A 89 -1.13 8.78 -8.52
CA VAL A 89 -1.40 7.35 -8.45
C VAL A 89 -1.16 6.84 -7.03
N LEU A 90 -1.78 5.71 -6.71
CA LEU A 90 -1.49 4.97 -5.49
C LEU A 90 -0.17 4.20 -5.67
N GLY A 91 0.80 4.44 -4.78
CA GLY A 91 2.01 3.62 -4.68
C GLY A 91 1.95 2.72 -3.45
N VAL A 92 2.06 1.40 -3.63
CA VAL A 92 2.14 0.44 -2.51
C VAL A 92 3.49 -0.25 -2.55
N VAL A 93 4.24 -0.15 -1.45
CA VAL A 93 5.56 -0.79 -1.29
C VAL A 93 5.63 -1.51 0.06
N PRO A 94 6.43 -2.58 0.19
CA PRO A 94 6.68 -3.17 1.50
C PRO A 94 7.51 -2.23 2.41
N PHE A 95 7.40 -2.39 3.73
CA PHE A 95 8.10 -1.50 4.67
C PHE A 95 9.63 -1.62 4.58
N ASP A 96 10.12 -2.81 4.23
CA ASP A 96 11.55 -3.07 3.99
C ASP A 96 12.12 -2.33 2.76
N GLN A 97 11.28 -1.83 1.86
CA GLN A 97 11.67 -0.95 0.75
C GLN A 97 11.47 0.53 1.11
N PHE A 98 10.41 0.84 1.86
CA PHE A 98 10.11 2.20 2.29
C PHE A 98 11.22 2.79 3.18
N LEU A 99 11.56 2.11 4.27
CA LEU A 99 12.46 2.69 5.28
C LEU A 99 13.88 2.96 4.75
N PRO A 100 14.51 2.08 3.95
CA PRO A 100 15.84 2.35 3.39
C PRO A 100 15.91 3.58 2.51
N GLU A 101 14.86 3.91 1.74
CA GLU A 101 14.83 5.11 0.89
C GLU A 101 15.06 6.38 1.73
N TYR A 102 14.31 6.54 2.81
CA TYR A 102 14.41 7.70 3.69
C TYR A 102 15.68 7.69 4.54
N LYS A 103 16.15 6.50 4.93
CA LYS A 103 17.45 6.34 5.59
C LYS A 103 18.60 6.83 4.70
N GLN A 104 18.57 6.51 3.41
CA GLN A 104 19.59 6.98 2.45
C GLN A 104 19.55 8.50 2.27
N LYS A 105 18.34 9.10 2.31
CA LYS A 105 18.16 10.56 2.29
C LYS A 105 18.62 11.26 3.58
N GLY A 106 18.83 10.50 4.66
CA GLY A 106 19.24 11.04 5.96
C GLY A 106 18.13 11.82 6.66
N VAL A 107 16.86 11.47 6.41
CA VAL A 107 15.69 12.13 7.01
C VAL A 107 15.00 11.22 8.02
N GLU A 108 14.36 11.83 9.00
CA GLU A 108 13.60 11.13 10.03
C GLU A 108 12.32 10.52 9.44
N VAL A 109 11.94 9.36 9.97
CA VAL A 109 10.64 8.71 9.76
C VAL A 109 10.03 8.45 11.13
N ILE A 110 8.89 9.10 11.41
CA ILE A 110 8.10 8.91 12.63
C ILE A 110 6.98 7.93 12.32
N LYS A 111 6.89 6.84 13.08
CA LYS A 111 5.79 5.87 13.02
C LYS A 111 4.80 6.13 14.16
N GLN A 112 3.55 6.40 13.81
CA GLN A 112 2.46 6.59 14.75
C GLN A 112 1.38 5.53 14.54
N GLU A 113 1.31 4.56 15.44
CA GLU A 113 0.24 3.55 15.45
C GLU A 113 -1.11 4.21 15.78
N LEU A 114 -2.13 3.90 15.00
CA LEU A 114 -3.48 4.41 15.20
C LEU A 114 -4.24 3.52 16.20
N ASN A 115 -4.95 4.16 17.12
CA ASN A 115 -5.80 3.48 18.10
C ASN A 115 -7.14 3.09 17.45
N LEU A 116 -7.14 2.03 16.65
CA LEU A 116 -8.31 1.51 15.94
C LEU A 116 -8.79 0.20 16.54
N THR A 117 -10.10 0.02 16.58
CA THR A 117 -10.72 -1.30 16.86
C THR A 117 -10.45 -2.28 15.72
N PRO A 118 -10.53 -3.61 15.95
CA PRO A 118 -10.36 -4.60 14.88
C PRO A 118 -11.28 -4.36 13.67
N GLN A 119 -12.52 -3.94 13.91
CA GLN A 119 -13.50 -3.65 12.84
C GLN A 119 -13.08 -2.42 12.02
N GLU A 120 -12.55 -1.38 12.67
CA GLU A 120 -12.04 -0.20 11.98
C GLU A 120 -10.76 -0.50 11.19
N LYS A 121 -9.88 -1.36 11.72
CA LYS A 121 -8.69 -1.82 10.99
C LYS A 121 -9.08 -2.54 9.70
N GLN A 122 -10.03 -3.48 9.78
CA GLN A 122 -10.51 -4.21 8.60
C GLN A 122 -11.19 -3.27 7.60
N SER A 123 -12.09 -2.40 8.07
CA SER A 123 -12.80 -1.44 7.19
C SER A 123 -11.83 -0.51 6.48
N LEU A 124 -10.80 -0.02 7.18
CA LEU A 124 -9.78 0.83 6.59
C LEU A 124 -8.96 0.06 5.54
N TRP A 125 -8.47 -1.14 5.87
CA TRP A 125 -7.71 -1.99 4.95
C TRP A 125 -8.45 -2.26 3.63
N GLU A 126 -9.74 -2.61 3.70
CA GLU A 126 -10.59 -2.82 2.54
C GLU A 126 -10.75 -1.55 1.70
N GLY A 127 -10.70 -0.39 2.33
CA GLY A 127 -10.79 0.92 1.68
C GLY A 127 -9.46 1.48 1.17
N LEU A 128 -8.31 0.82 1.38
CA LEU A 128 -7.01 1.35 0.93
C LEU A 128 -6.73 1.06 -0.56
N TYR A 129 -7.29 -0.04 -1.08
CA TYR A 129 -7.23 -0.41 -2.50
C TYR A 129 -8.52 0.03 -3.20
N ILE A 130 -8.63 1.33 -3.50
CA ILE A 130 -9.77 1.91 -4.24
C ILE A 130 -9.49 1.91 -5.74
#